data_AF-A0A1G0ZGM2-F1
#
_entry.id   AF-A0A1G0ZGM2-F1
#
_cell.length_a   1.000
_cell.length_b   1.000
_cell.length_c   1.000
_cell.angle_alpha   90.00
_cell.angle_beta   90.00
_cell.angle_gamma   90.00
#
_symmetry.space_group_name_H-M   'P 1'
#
loop_
_entity.id
_entity.type
_entity.pdbx_description
1 polymer ?
#
loop_
_entity_poly.entity_id
_entity_poly.type
_entity_poly.pdbx_seq_one_letter_code
_entity_poly.pdbx_strand_id
1 'polypeptide(L)'
;MNCARHPESMAIGFCCSCGRAICANCHRAGSTGKLACSPECEKEIAERDSALRLVLTRTTRSTKGAGISTIVLGALFSCLGIYHLLFDRHAVLIGLGFTIGLVFIVSGIILVGIAKKK
;
A
#
# COMPACT_ATOMS: atom_id res chain seq x y z
N MET A 1 19.84 -10.30 -30.11
CA MET A 1 18.71 -11.05 -29.52
C MET A 1 17.50 -10.87 -30.40
N ASN A 2 16.87 -11.96 -30.84
CA ASN A 2 15.86 -11.92 -31.91
C ASN A 2 14.47 -12.19 -31.34
N CYS A 3 13.43 -11.78 -32.08
CA CYS A 3 12.06 -12.03 -31.67
C CYS A 3 11.74 -13.53 -31.69
N ALA A 4 11.02 -14.01 -30.68
CA ALA A 4 10.60 -15.41 -30.56
C ALA A 4 9.69 -15.89 -31.70
N ARG A 5 9.03 -14.97 -32.41
CA ARG A 5 8.14 -15.26 -33.55
C ARG A 5 8.77 -14.92 -34.91
N HIS A 6 9.71 -13.99 -34.93
CA HIS A 6 10.37 -13.51 -36.15
C HIS A 6 11.89 -13.53 -35.93
N PRO A 7 12.55 -14.66 -36.23
CA PRO A 7 13.99 -14.84 -36.03
C PRO A 7 14.81 -13.80 -36.79
N GLU A 8 14.29 -13.32 -37.92
CA GLU A 8 14.90 -12.30 -38.78
C GLU A 8 14.93 -10.90 -38.14
N SER A 9 14.09 -10.66 -37.14
CA SER A 9 13.87 -9.32 -36.56
C SER A 9 14.49 -9.18 -35.17
N MET A 10 15.13 -8.04 -34.94
CA MET A 10 15.70 -7.70 -33.64
C MET A 10 14.57 -7.45 -32.61
N ALA A 11 14.71 -8.04 -31.43
CA ALA A 11 13.76 -7.81 -30.35
C ALA A 11 13.99 -6.43 -29.71
N ILE A 12 12.90 -5.72 -29.43
CA ILE A 12 12.90 -4.41 -28.74
C ILE A 12 12.69 -4.56 -27.23
N GLY A 13 12.29 -5.74 -26.77
CA GLY A 13 12.05 -6.02 -25.36
C GLY A 13 11.41 -7.39 -25.14
N PHE A 14 10.92 -7.61 -23.92
CA PHE A 14 10.26 -8.83 -23.50
C PHE A 14 8.79 -8.58 -23.14
N CYS A 15 7.92 -9.54 -23.43
CA CYS A 15 6.53 -9.51 -23.00
C CYS A 15 6.44 -9.58 -21.47
N CYS A 16 5.71 -8.66 -20.83
CA CYS A 16 5.58 -8.59 -19.38
C CYS A 16 4.72 -9.72 -18.78
N SER A 17 3.95 -10.46 -19.59
CA SER A 17 3.18 -11.63 -19.13
C SER A 17 4.00 -12.92 -19.25
N CYS A 18 4.55 -13.22 -20.44
CA CYS A 18 5.15 -14.53 -20.74
C CYS A 18 6.68 -14.54 -20.85
N GLY A 19 7.34 -13.37 -20.77
CA GLY A 19 8.80 -13.25 -20.81
C GLY A 19 9.47 -13.47 -22.17
N ARG A 20 8.70 -13.66 -23.26
CA ARG A 20 9.26 -13.89 -24.60
C ARG A 20 9.76 -12.59 -25.24
N ALA A 21 10.85 -12.67 -25.98
CA ALA A 21 11.41 -11.54 -26.75
C ALA A 21 10.49 -11.16 -27.93
N ILE A 22 10.16 -9.87 -28.05
CA ILE A 22 9.26 -9.34 -29.09
C ILE A 22 9.91 -8.22 -29.89
N CYS A 23 9.69 -8.19 -31.21
CA CYS A 23 10.07 -7.08 -32.08
C CYS A 23 8.97 -6.00 -32.15
N ALA A 24 9.27 -4.87 -32.79
CA ALA A 24 8.33 -3.77 -32.98
C ALA A 24 7.01 -4.19 -33.66
N ASN A 25 7.06 -5.18 -34.57
CA ASN A 25 5.86 -5.68 -35.26
C ASN A 25 5.01 -6.61 -34.38
N CYS A 26 5.64 -7.31 -33.43
CA CYS A 26 4.92 -8.16 -32.47
C CYS A 26 4.45 -7.40 -31.23
N HIS A 27 4.99 -6.20 -31.00
CA HIS A 27 4.59 -5.37 -29.90
C HIS A 27 3.18 -4.83 -30.12
N ARG A 28 2.34 -4.98 -29.10
CA ARG A 28 1.12 -4.21 -28.93
C ARG A 28 1.29 -3.24 -27.78
N ALA A 29 1.07 -1.97 -28.05
CA ALA A 29 0.95 -0.94 -27.01
C ALA A 29 -0.46 -1.06 -26.41
N GLY A 30 -0.57 -1.82 -25.31
CA GLY A 30 -1.82 -1.90 -24.58
C GLY A 30 -2.09 -0.67 -23.72
N SER A 31 -3.29 -0.60 -23.13
CA SER A 31 -3.72 0.52 -22.27
C SER A 31 -2.82 0.81 -21.06
N THR A 32 -1.99 -0.15 -20.66
CA THR A 32 -1.06 -0.05 -19.53
C THR A 32 0.33 0.46 -19.91
N GLY A 33 0.62 0.64 -21.21
CA GLY A 33 1.95 1.02 -21.71
C GLY A 33 3.01 -0.10 -21.58
N LYS A 34 2.61 -1.30 -21.15
CA LYS A 34 3.50 -2.47 -21.00
C LYS A 34 3.55 -3.29 -22.29
N LEU A 35 4.71 -3.92 -22.52
CA LEU A 35 4.97 -4.78 -23.67
C LEU A 35 4.15 -6.08 -23.58
N ALA A 36 3.25 -6.31 -24.54
CA ALA A 36 2.50 -7.56 -24.69
C ALA A 36 2.71 -8.19 -26.07
N CYS A 37 2.79 -9.52 -26.14
CA CYS A 37 2.99 -10.27 -27.40
C CYS A 37 1.68 -10.76 -28.06
N SER A 38 0.58 -10.77 -27.32
CA SER A 38 -0.73 -11.27 -27.75
C SER A 38 -1.85 -10.59 -26.95
N PRO A 39 -3.11 -10.60 -27.44
CA PRO A 39 -4.24 -10.01 -26.71
C PRO A 39 -4.52 -10.71 -25.37
N GLU A 40 -4.23 -12.01 -25.26
CA GLU A 40 -4.35 -12.75 -24.00
C GLU A 40 -3.31 -12.27 -22.98
N CYS A 41 -2.06 -12.06 -23.42
CA CYS A 41 -1.01 -11.51 -22.56
C CYS A 41 -1.32 -10.08 -22.12
N GLU A 42 -1.92 -9.26 -22.98
CA GLU A 42 -2.37 -7.91 -22.62
C GLU A 42 -3.47 -7.95 -21.56
N LYS A 43 -4.46 -8.83 -21.73
CA LYS A 43 -5.54 -9.03 -20.77
C LYS A 43 -5.01 -9.45 -19.40
N GLU A 44 -4.08 -10.42 -19.35
CA GLU A 44 -3.45 -10.83 -18.10
C GLU A 44 -2.70 -9.68 -17.41
N ILE A 45 -1.99 -8.84 -18.17
CA ILE A 45 -1.29 -7.68 -17.62
C ILE A 45 -2.28 -6.69 -17.02
N ALA A 46 -3.39 -6.42 -17.73
CA ALA A 46 -4.44 -5.52 -17.25
C ALA A 46 -5.15 -6.06 -16.00
N GLU A 47 -5.41 -7.37 -15.94
CA GLU A 47 -5.99 -8.03 -14.76
C GLU A 47 -5.05 -7.96 -13.56
N ARG A 48 -3.75 -8.23 -13.75
CA ARG A 48 -2.74 -8.10 -12.69
C ARG A 48 -2.63 -6.66 -12.19
N ASP A 49 -2.63 -5.68 -13.09
CA ASP A 49 -2.55 -4.26 -12.71
C ASP A 49 -3.80 -3.79 -11.97
N SER A 50 -4.99 -4.26 -12.36
CA SER A 50 -6.22 -3.93 -11.65
C SER A 50 -6.28 -4.57 -10.26
N ALA A 51 -5.81 -5.82 -10.11
CA ALA A 51 -5.68 -6.48 -8.81
C ALA A 51 -4.68 -5.75 -7.89
N LEU A 52 -3.52 -5.36 -8.42
CA LEU A 52 -2.53 -4.57 -7.66
C LEU A 52 -3.10 -3.22 -7.24
N ARG A 53 -3.82 -2.52 -8.12
CA ARG A 53 -4.50 -1.27 -7.78
C ARG A 53 -5.54 -1.47 -6.68
N LEU A 54 -6.30 -2.57 -6.70
CA LEU A 54 -7.27 -2.89 -5.67
C LEU A 54 -6.59 -3.12 -4.31
N VAL A 55 -5.49 -3.87 -4.29
CA VAL A 55 -4.70 -4.12 -3.06
C VAL A 55 -4.09 -2.82 -2.53
N LEU A 56 -3.53 -1.98 -3.40
CA LEU A 56 -2.98 -0.68 -3.02
C LEU A 56 -4.07 0.25 -2.44
N THR A 57 -5.25 0.27 -3.05
CA THR A 57 -6.37 1.09 -2.56
C THR A 57 -6.91 0.55 -1.23
N ARG A 58 -6.96 -0.76 -1.05
CA ARG A 58 -7.42 -1.38 0.20
C ARG A 58 -6.44 -1.19 1.34
N THR A 59 -5.14 -1.35 1.07
CA THR A 59 -4.08 -1.14 2.06
C THR A 59 -4.03 0.32 2.50
N THR A 60 -4.05 1.28 1.57
CA THR A 60 -4.08 2.72 1.91
C THR A 60 -5.33 3.10 2.72
N ARG A 61 -6.51 2.58 2.38
CA ARG A 61 -7.74 2.80 3.16
C ARG A 61 -7.66 2.18 4.56
N SER A 62 -7.11 0.97 4.66
CA SER A 62 -6.92 0.28 5.93
C SER A 62 -5.91 0.99 6.84
N THR A 63 -4.81 1.51 6.29
CA THR A 63 -3.81 2.29 7.04
C THR A 63 -4.41 3.59 7.60
N LYS A 64 -5.27 4.29 6.85
CA LYS A 64 -6.00 5.46 7.36
C LYS A 64 -6.94 5.09 8.50
N GLY A 65 -7.68 3.98 8.37
CA GLY A 65 -8.56 3.48 9.42
C GLY A 65 -7.82 3.10 10.71
N ALA A 66 -6.68 2.41 10.59
CA ALA A 66 -5.83 2.01 11.71
C ALA A 66 -5.17 3.21 12.41
N GLY A 67 -4.78 4.24 11.66
CA GLY A 67 -4.25 5.49 12.23
C GLY A 67 -5.31 6.24 13.06
N ILE A 68 -6.54 6.30 12.58
CA ILE A 68 -7.63 6.95 13.32
C ILE A 68 -8.00 6.14 14.58
N SER A 69 -8.09 4.81 14.48
CA SER A 69 -8.45 3.98 15.65
C SER A 69 -7.41 4.04 16.75
N THR A 70 -6.12 4.11 16.40
CA THR A 70 -5.02 4.27 17.38
C THR A 70 -5.05 5.63 18.07
N ILE A 71 -5.41 6.72 17.38
CA ILE A 71 -5.61 8.03 18.00
C ILE A 71 -6.78 8.00 18.98
N VAL A 72 -7.92 7.43 18.59
CA VAL A 72 -9.11 7.32 19.46
C VAL A 72 -8.78 6.51 20.70
N LEU A 73 -8.07 5.40 20.55
CA LEU A 73 -7.65 4.56 21.68
C LEU A 73 -6.69 5.30 22.60
N GLY A 74 -5.69 6.00 22.06
CA GLY A 74 -4.76 6.82 22.84
C GLY A 74 -5.44 7.97 23.61
N ALA A 75 -6.43 8.61 23.00
CA ALA A 75 -7.26 9.63 23.67
C ALA A 75 -8.04 9.02 24.84
N LEU A 76 -8.60 7.82 24.66
CA LEU A 76 -9.36 7.12 25.70
C LEU A 76 -8.48 6.78 26.91
N PHE A 77 -7.27 6.26 26.69
CA PHE A 77 -6.30 6.00 27.75
C PHE A 77 -5.81 7.29 28.44
N SER A 78 -5.63 8.37 27.68
CA SER A 78 -5.24 9.68 28.23
C SER A 78 -6.34 10.24 29.14
N CYS A 79 -7.62 10.14 28.73
CA CYS A 79 -8.76 10.52 29.56
C CYS A 79 -8.84 9.69 30.84
N LEU A 80 -8.59 8.39 30.77
CA LEU A 80 -8.58 7.50 31.94
C LEU A 80 -7.47 7.88 32.93
N GLY A 81 -6.29 8.24 32.41
CA GLY A 81 -5.18 8.76 33.22
C GLY A 81 -5.52 10.07 33.93
N ILE A 82 -6.20 11.00 33.24
CA ILE A 82 -6.67 12.27 33.83
C ILE A 82 -7.74 12.01 34.89
N TYR A 83 -8.67 11.07 34.65
CA TYR A 83 -9.70 10.71 35.60
C TYR A 83 -9.09 10.17 36.91
N HIS A 84 -8.13 9.26 36.81
CA HIS A 84 -7.39 8.79 37.99
C HIS A 84 -6.64 9.93 38.68
N LEU A 85 -6.01 10.85 37.94
CA LEU A 85 -5.34 12.01 38.54
C LEU A 85 -6.27 12.89 39.39
N LEU A 86 -7.56 12.96 39.04
CA LEU A 86 -8.56 13.77 39.75
C LEU A 86 -9.22 13.03 40.92
N PHE A 87 -9.52 11.73 40.79
CA PHE A 87 -10.29 10.97 41.78
C PHE A 87 -9.43 10.08 42.69
N ASP A 88 -8.31 9.55 42.19
CA ASP A 88 -7.61 8.46 42.83
C ASP A 88 -6.10 8.65 42.72
N ARG A 89 -5.46 9.11 43.80
CA ARG A 89 -4.03 9.50 43.85
C ARG A 89 -3.05 8.30 43.74
N HIS A 90 -3.41 7.25 43.03
CA HIS A 90 -2.52 6.15 42.71
C HIS A 90 -1.52 6.56 41.60
N ALA A 91 -0.37 7.08 42.03
CA ALA A 91 0.69 7.60 41.17
C ALA A 91 1.16 6.62 40.07
N VAL A 92 1.10 5.31 40.32
CA VAL A 92 1.50 4.27 39.36
C VAL A 92 0.57 4.20 38.14
N LEU A 93 -0.75 4.26 38.37
CA LEU A 93 -1.76 4.22 37.29
C LEU A 93 -1.74 5.49 36.44
N ILE A 94 -1.48 6.64 37.07
CA ILE A 94 -1.38 7.94 36.40
C ILE A 94 -0.19 7.94 35.42
N GLY A 95 1.01 7.53 35.87
CA GLY A 95 2.20 7.51 35.02
C GLY A 95 2.08 6.52 33.86
N LEU A 96 1.51 5.35 34.12
CA LEU A 96 1.37 4.30 33.12
C LEU A 96 0.28 4.64 32.08
N GLY A 97 -0.85 5.20 32.50
CA GLY A 97 -1.92 5.63 31.59
C GLY A 97 -1.48 6.77 30.66
N PHE A 98 -0.74 7.75 31.19
CA PHE A 98 -0.30 8.91 30.41
C PHE A 98 0.77 8.54 29.39
N THR A 99 1.76 7.72 29.78
CA THR A 99 2.83 7.28 28.88
C THR A 99 2.29 6.42 27.74
N ILE A 100 1.41 5.46 28.03
CA ILE A 100 0.78 4.62 27.01
C ILE A 100 -0.10 5.47 26.09
N GLY A 101 -0.95 6.34 26.64
CA GLY A 101 -1.80 7.23 25.85
C GLY A 101 -1.01 8.10 24.86
N LEU A 102 0.11 8.68 25.31
CA LEU A 102 0.98 9.52 24.48
C LEU A 102 1.65 8.73 23.36
N VAL A 103 2.14 7.51 23.64
CA VAL A 103 2.71 6.61 22.63
C VAL A 103 1.68 6.27 21.54
N PHE A 104 0.44 5.95 21.92
CA PHE A 104 -0.63 5.65 20.97
C PHE A 104 -1.02 6.86 20.11
N ILE A 105 -1.07 8.07 20.69
CA ILE A 105 -1.36 9.31 19.96
C ILE A 105 -0.25 9.61 18.95
N VAL A 106 1.02 9.56 19.38
CA VAL A 106 2.17 9.81 18.49
C VAL A 106 2.23 8.79 17.36
N SER A 107 2.08 7.50 17.69
CA SER A 107 2.04 6.42 16.70
C SER A 107 0.91 6.64 15.69
N GLY A 108 -0.29 6.97 16.15
CA GLY A 108 -1.44 7.25 15.30
C GLY A 108 -1.22 8.44 14.36
N ILE A 109 -0.62 9.54 14.85
CA ILE A 109 -0.26 10.71 14.02
C ILE A 109 0.74 10.33 12.93
N ILE A 110 1.76 9.53 13.26
CA ILE A 110 2.76 9.06 12.29
C ILE A 110 2.08 8.20 11.20
N LEU A 111 1.22 7.25 11.59
CA LEU A 111 0.45 6.41 10.66
C LEU A 111 -0.44 7.23 9.72
N VAL A 112 -1.18 8.22 10.25
CA VAL A 112 -2.01 9.13 9.44
C VAL A 112 -1.15 9.99 8.52
N GLY A 113 0.01 10.46 8.99
CA GLY A 113 0.97 11.25 8.20
C GLY A 113 1.52 10.47 7.01
N ILE A 114 1.91 9.21 7.21
CA ILE A 114 2.38 8.32 6.15
C ILE A 114 1.24 8.06 5.15
N ALA A 115 0.01 7.85 5.63
CA ALA A 115 -1.15 7.61 4.79
C ALA A 115 -1.62 8.83 3.98
N LYS A 116 -1.18 10.04 4.32
CA LYS A 116 -1.44 11.29 3.55
C LYS A 116 -0.38 11.55 2.48
N LYS A 117 0.85 11.03 2.63
CA LYS A 117 1.95 11.24 1.67
C LYS A 117 1.95 10.29 0.47
N LYS A 118 1.12 9.24 0.48
CA LYS A 118 0.88 8.32 -0.64
C LYS A 118 -0.42 8.67 -1.35
#